data_AF-A0A2T1E1H9-F1
#
_entry.id   AF-A0A2T1E1H9-F1
#
_cell.length_a   1.000
_cell.length_b   1.000
_cell.length_c   1.000
_cell.angle_alpha   90.00
_cell.angle_beta   90.00
_cell.angle_gamma   90.00
#
_symmetry.space_group_name_H-M   'P 1'
#
loop_
_entity.id
_entity.type
_entity.pdbx_description
1 polymer ?
#
loop_
_entity_poly.entity_id
_entity_poly.type
_entity_poly.pdbx_seq_one_letter_code
_entity_poly.pdbx_strand_id
1 'polypeptide(L)' 'MILPLQRRGDLSQAQWQKLQPLLPPQKPAVGRPSNDHRTTINGILWILRT' A
#
# COMPACT_ATOMS: atom_id res chain seq x y z
N MET A 1 14.37 -10.37 -0.14
CA MET A 1 13.47 -9.26 -0.52
C MET A 1 13.04 -9.48 -1.96
N ILE A 2 11.79 -9.89 -2.19
CA ILE A 2 11.19 -9.90 -3.53
C ILE A 2 10.47 -8.56 -3.66
N LEU A 3 10.97 -7.67 -4.52
CA LEU A 3 10.20 -6.49 -4.90
C LEU A 3 8.95 -7.00 -5.65
N PRO A 4 7.73 -6.69 -5.22
CA PRO A 4 6.55 -7.11 -5.97
C PRO A 4 6.66 -6.54 -7.39
N LEU A 5 6.40 -7.39 -8.39
CA LEU A 5 6.30 -6.97 -9.79
C LEU A 5 5.27 -5.83 -9.88
N GLN A 6 5.76 -4.62 -10.12
CA GLN A 6 4.93 -3.43 -10.20
C GLN A 6 4.03 -3.51 -11.43
N ARG A 7 2.71 -3.61 -11.23
CA ARG A 7 1.72 -3.67 -12.32
C ARG A 7 1.37 -2.26 -12.78
N ARG A 8 0.77 -2.13 -13.98
CA ARG A 8 0.28 -0.83 -14.45
C ARG A 8 -0.76 -0.27 -13.47
N GLY A 9 -0.47 0.92 -12.94
CA GLY A 9 -1.30 1.61 -11.95
C GLY A 9 -0.88 1.41 -10.49
N ASP A 10 0.06 0.51 -10.19
CA ASP A 10 0.61 0.36 -8.85
C ASP A 10 1.57 1.51 -8.50
N LEU A 11 1.67 1.83 -7.21
CA LEU A 11 2.65 2.78 -6.71
C LEU A 11 4.08 2.31 -7.00
N SER A 12 4.85 3.19 -7.65
CA SER A 12 6.30 3.05 -7.75
C SER A 12 6.95 3.08 -6.38
N GLN A 13 8.18 2.56 -6.28
CA GLN A 13 8.93 2.59 -5.03
C GLN A 13 9.12 4.02 -4.50
N ALA A 14 9.42 4.98 -5.39
CA ALA A 14 9.61 6.39 -5.01
C ALA A 14 8.31 7.03 -4.50
N GLN A 15 7.16 6.71 -5.12
CA GLN A 15 5.85 7.17 -4.62
C GLN A 15 5.52 6.53 -3.28
N TRP A 16 5.77 5.22 -3.14
CA TRP A 16 5.55 4.51 -1.89
C TRP A 16 6.39 5.08 -0.73
N GLN A 17 7.67 5.38 -0.96
CA GLN A 17 8.55 5.98 0.05
C GLN A 17 8.07 7.34 0.55
N LYS A 18 7.41 8.13 -0.30
CA LYS A 18 6.81 9.42 0.10
C LYS A 18 5.51 9.21 0.89
N LEU A 19 4.71 8.20 0.53
CA LEU A 19 3.40 7.95 1.13
C LEU A 19 3.49 7.20 2.46
N GLN A 20 4.31 6.15 2.54
CA GLN A 20 4.45 5.27 3.70
C GLN A 20 4.59 5.99 5.06
N PRO A 21 5.43 7.03 5.22
CA PRO A 21 5.60 7.69 6.51
C PRO A 21 4.37 8.49 6.98
N LEU A 22 3.41 8.75 6.09
CA LEU A 22 2.19 9.50 6.39
C LEU A 22 1.04 8.59 6.82
N LEU A 23 1.21 7.27 6.70
CA LEU A 23 0.19 6.30 7.05
C LEU A 23 0.19 6.05 8.56
N PRO A 24 -0.97 5.68 9.14
CA PRO A 24 -1.03 5.25 10.53
C PRO A 24 -0.14 4.00 10.74
N PRO A 25 0.13 3.61 12.00
CA PRO A 25 0.82 2.36 12.28
C PRO A 25 0.11 1.16 11.63
N GLN A 26 0.87 0.30 10.95
CA GLN A 26 0.35 -0.90 10.29
C GLN A 26 -0.33 -1.87 11.26
N LYS A 27 0.20 -1.96 12.49
CA LYS A 27 -0.38 -2.75 13.57
C LYS A 27 -1.16 -1.81 14.49
N PRO A 28 -2.49 -1.92 14.55
CA PRO A 28 -3.27 -1.14 15.50
C PRO A 28 -3.01 -1.63 16.93
N ALA A 29 -3.20 -0.76 17.92
CA ALA A 29 -3.04 -1.09 19.33
C ALA A 29 -4.10 -2.09 19.84
N VAL A 30 -5.27 -2.11 19.19
CA VAL A 30 -6.41 -2.97 19.50
C VAL A 30 -7.13 -3.40 18.22
N GLY A 31 -7.83 -4.54 18.26
CA GLY A 31 -8.64 -5.03 17.14
C GLY A 31 -7.89 -5.89 16.12
N ARG A 32 -8.54 -6.19 15.00
CA ARG A 32 -7.97 -7.03 13.92
C ARG A 32 -6.85 -6.27 13.21
N PRO A 33 -5.68 -6.88 12.97
CA PRO A 33 -4.62 -6.25 12.20
C PRO A 33 -5.09 -5.85 10.80
N SER A 34 -4.71 -4.65 10.37
CA SER A 34 -4.93 -4.19 9.01
C SER A 34 -4.14 -5.04 8.02
N ASN A 35 -4.69 -5.19 6.81
CA ASN A 35 -3.91 -5.68 5.66
C ASN A 35 -2.73 -4.73 5.40
N ASP A 36 -1.67 -5.25 4.78
CA ASP A 36 -0.55 -4.44 4.32
C ASP A 36 -1.03 -3.19 3.56
N HIS A 37 -0.56 -2.02 3.98
CA HIS A 37 -1.03 -0.75 3.45
C HIS A 37 -0.76 -0.62 1.96
N ARG A 38 0.41 -1.06 1.47
CA ARG A 38 0.76 -0.96 0.06
C ARG A 38 -0.18 -1.79 -0.80
N THR A 39 -0.48 -3.00 -0.34
CA THR A 39 -1.43 -3.91 -0.99
C THR A 39 -2.83 -3.30 -1.06
N THR A 40 -3.30 -2.74 0.05
CA THR A 40 -4.62 -2.10 0.12
C THR A 40 -4.73 -0.91 -0.82
N ILE A 41 -3.73 -0.02 -0.81
CA ILE A 41 -3.71 1.19 -1.65
C ILE A 41 -3.60 0.82 -3.14
N ASN A 42 -2.74 -0.12 -3.52
CA ASN A 42 -2.69 -0.60 -4.91
C ASN A 42 -4.03 -1.21 -5.35
N GLY A 43 -4.74 -1.90 -4.45
CA GLY A 43 -6.10 -2.39 -4.71
C GLY A 43 -7.10 -1.25 -4.99
N ILE A 44 -7.05 -0.17 -4.20
CA ILE A 44 -7.89 1.02 -4.42
C ILE A 44 -7.55 1.67 -5.77
N LEU A 45 -6.26 1.85 -6.08
CA LEU A 45 -5.81 2.43 -7.36
C LEU A 45 -6.24 1.58 -8.56
N TRP A 46 -6.32 0.26 -8.41
CA TRP A 46 -6.86 -0.61 -9.44
C TRP A 46 -8.35 -0.33 -9.68
N ILE A 47 -9.16 -0.25 -8.62
CA ILE A 47 -10.60 0.07 -8.72
C ILE A 47 -10.79 1.45 -9.35
N LEU A 48 -10.07 2.47 -8.89
CA LEU A 48 -10.24 3.83 -9.41
C LEU A 48 -9.81 3.98 -10.88
N ARG A 49 -9.07 3.01 -11.42
CA ARG A 49 -8.66 3.00 -12.81
C ARG A 49 -9.69 2.33 -13.73
N THR A 50 -10.59 1.52 -13.19
CA THR A 50 -11.58 0.72 -13.94
C THR A 50 -12.99 1.24 -13.71
#